data_AF-A0A1X7I7D8-F1
#
_entry.id   AF-A0A1X7I7D8-F1
#
_cell.length_a   1.000
_cell.length_b   1.000
_cell.length_c   1.000
_cell.angle_alpha   90.00
_cell.angle_beta   90.00
_cell.angle_gamma   90.00
#
_symmetry.space_group_name_H-M   'P 1'
#
loop_
_entity.id
_entity.type
_entity.pdbx_description
1 polymer ?
#
loop_
_entity_poly.entity_id
_entity_poly.type
_entity_poly.pdbx_seq_one_letter_code
_entity_poly.pdbx_strand_id
1 'polypeptide(L)'
;MTTNNPETRSLEELAGVPNAAELEQLANAYFPDLTDSAYAAPPAAPEAQNASAAQGVSAAQGAAAISQTPAFDWEHPFATYGDQPTSSAPFAYGGSSTDTWLNTVEAPAVPESQFASQLSDIPTAPAPAQGYSPKVVSKTQAAQNARPIDAPTSLGGDSVKTGSANSGSNSRNESIRIGSKTLAQIRSDFPILSKQINGHPLVWLDNGATTQRPQVVIDRLKYYYENENSNVHRGAHTLAAASTDAYENARNIVRDFIGAPSSQEVVFVRGTTEAINLVANAYVKPTLQPGDEIIVSILEHHANIVPWQLIAEETGAIIKVIPCDSTGQLKLHDYEALFTKRTKFVSVTHVSNVLGTVTPIEELIAIAHRHGVRILIDGAQSIAHIPVNVAALDADFFVFSGHKVFAPTGIGVVYGKKELLEAARPYHGGGNMIADVTFERTIYNGIPNKFEAGTGSIADAVGLGAALQYLTEIGMPCVFRWEHELLQYGLKELKTVKGLHLVGTALNKASALAFKLDGYSDEEVGKRLDAYGVAVRTGHHCAQPVLRHFGYESTVRPTLALYNSPDDIDALVRALKTFA
;
A
#
# COMPACT_ATOMS: atom_id res chain seq x y z
N MET A 1 -1.30 -27.88 57.24
CA MET A 1 -2.64 -28.49 57.30
C MET A 1 -3.62 -27.37 56.96
N THR A 2 -4.45 -27.43 55.92
CA THR A 2 -4.65 -28.48 54.89
C THR A 2 -5.15 -27.81 53.61
N THR A 3 -4.84 -28.38 52.46
CA THR A 3 -5.25 -27.93 51.11
C THR A 3 -6.74 -28.16 50.84
N ASN A 4 -7.34 -27.42 49.89
CA ASN A 4 -8.38 -27.95 48.99
C ASN A 4 -8.67 -27.04 47.77
N ASN A 5 -8.47 -27.63 46.60
CA ASN A 5 -9.09 -27.41 45.27
C ASN A 5 -9.44 -28.86 44.78
N PRO A 6 -10.30 -29.18 43.79
CA PRO A 6 -10.77 -28.34 42.67
C PRO A 6 -12.24 -28.54 42.20
N GLU A 7 -12.60 -27.91 41.07
CA GLU A 7 -13.48 -28.36 39.95
C GLU A 7 -14.79 -29.13 40.23
N THR A 8 -15.95 -28.81 39.62
CA THR A 8 -16.26 -28.73 38.18
C THR A 8 -17.64 -28.04 37.98
N ARG A 9 -17.92 -27.45 36.81
CA ARG A 9 -19.30 -27.22 36.32
C ARG A 9 -19.50 -28.00 35.03
N SER A 10 -20.62 -28.68 34.87
CA SER A 10 -20.92 -29.45 33.65
C SER A 10 -21.33 -28.53 32.49
N LEU A 11 -21.07 -28.97 31.27
CA LEU A 11 -21.42 -28.26 30.02
C LEU A 11 -22.94 -28.14 29.79
N GLU A 12 -23.76 -28.82 30.59
CA GLU A 12 -25.21 -28.93 30.43
C GLU A 12 -25.98 -27.71 30.99
N GLU A 13 -25.34 -26.81 31.72
CA GLU A 13 -25.97 -25.60 32.28
C GLU A 13 -26.03 -24.41 31.29
N LEU A 14 -25.46 -24.53 30.08
CA LEU A 14 -25.47 -23.49 29.05
C LEU A 14 -26.72 -23.58 28.14
N ALA A 15 -27.87 -23.17 28.67
CA ALA A 15 -29.12 -23.08 27.93
C ALA A 15 -29.00 -22.12 26.72
N GLY A 16 -28.97 -22.68 25.50
CA GLY A 16 -28.93 -21.92 24.24
C GLY A 16 -27.86 -22.36 23.23
N VAL A 17 -26.96 -23.28 23.59
CA VAL A 17 -26.02 -23.90 22.62
C VAL A 17 -26.66 -25.18 22.08
N PRO A 18 -26.77 -25.38 20.75
CA PRO A 18 -27.28 -26.63 20.19
C PRO A 18 -26.38 -27.80 20.59
N ASN A 19 -26.99 -28.94 20.91
CA ASN A 19 -26.25 -30.15 21.24
C ASN A 19 -25.58 -30.76 19.99
N ALA A 20 -24.67 -31.73 20.19
CA ALA A 20 -23.88 -32.30 19.09
C ALA A 20 -24.74 -32.87 17.94
N ALA A 21 -25.89 -33.50 18.24
CA ALA A 21 -26.78 -34.05 17.22
C ALA A 21 -27.57 -32.95 16.47
N GLU A 22 -27.87 -31.83 17.13
CA GLU A 22 -28.49 -30.65 16.48
C GLU A 22 -27.48 -29.94 15.56
N LEU A 23 -26.21 -29.84 15.97
CA LEU A 23 -25.13 -29.33 15.13
C LEU A 23 -24.87 -30.24 13.92
N GLU A 24 -24.94 -31.55 14.09
CA GLU A 24 -24.79 -32.53 13.01
C GLU A 24 -25.96 -32.48 12.02
N GLN A 25 -27.20 -32.35 12.49
CA GLN A 25 -28.35 -32.09 11.61
C GLN A 25 -28.22 -30.77 10.84
N LEU A 26 -27.76 -29.69 11.50
CA LEU A 26 -27.50 -28.41 10.84
C LEU A 26 -26.39 -28.52 9.78
N ALA A 27 -25.28 -29.18 10.10
CA ALA A 27 -24.18 -29.38 9.15
C ALA A 27 -24.65 -30.14 7.90
N ASN A 28 -25.37 -31.25 8.08
CA ASN A 28 -25.91 -32.05 6.97
C ASN A 28 -26.99 -31.32 6.16
N ALA A 29 -27.73 -30.37 6.77
CA ALA A 29 -28.70 -29.54 6.05
C ALA A 29 -28.06 -28.41 5.22
N TYR A 30 -26.91 -27.88 5.66
CA TYR A 30 -26.19 -26.82 4.95
C TYR A 30 -25.15 -27.33 3.93
N PHE A 31 -24.64 -28.57 4.11
CA PHE A 31 -23.57 -29.15 3.27
C PHE A 31 -23.90 -30.59 2.83
N PRO A 32 -24.98 -30.82 2.05
CA PRO A 32 -25.47 -32.16 1.71
C PRO A 32 -24.50 -33.01 0.88
N ASP A 33 -23.49 -32.39 0.25
CA ASP A 33 -22.49 -33.08 -0.59
C ASP A 33 -21.27 -33.61 0.21
N LEU A 34 -21.21 -33.38 1.52
CA LEU A 34 -20.14 -33.86 2.41
C LEU A 34 -20.60 -35.07 3.23
N THR A 35 -20.71 -36.23 2.57
CA THR A 35 -20.91 -37.53 3.25
C THR A 35 -19.60 -38.32 3.34
N ASP A 36 -19.48 -39.20 4.36
CA ASP A 36 -18.25 -39.79 4.94
C ASP A 36 -17.29 -40.61 4.02
N SER A 37 -17.41 -40.54 2.71
CA SER A 37 -16.53 -41.27 1.77
C SER A 37 -15.14 -40.64 1.56
N ALA A 38 -14.84 -39.48 2.16
CA ALA A 38 -13.60 -38.73 1.91
C ALA A 38 -12.43 -39.02 2.88
N TYR A 39 -12.67 -39.59 4.07
CA TYR A 39 -11.64 -39.82 5.09
C TYR A 39 -11.83 -41.14 5.87
N ALA A 40 -11.71 -42.28 5.18
CA ALA A 40 -11.58 -43.57 5.86
C ALA A 40 -10.17 -43.73 6.45
N ALA A 41 -10.07 -43.83 7.78
CA ALA A 41 -8.81 -44.11 8.48
C ALA A 41 -8.31 -45.54 8.20
N PRO A 42 -6.98 -45.78 8.15
CA PRO A 42 -6.44 -47.12 7.99
C PRO A 42 -6.76 -48.01 9.22
N PRO A 43 -7.12 -49.29 9.04
CA PRO A 43 -7.46 -50.17 10.14
C PRO A 43 -6.26 -50.48 11.04
N ALA A 44 -6.49 -50.49 12.35
CA ALA A 44 -5.47 -50.72 13.36
C ALA A 44 -4.93 -52.16 13.37
N ALA A 45 -3.68 -52.32 13.79
CA ALA A 45 -3.04 -53.63 13.97
C ALA A 45 -3.65 -54.40 15.17
N PRO A 46 -3.90 -55.72 15.07
CA PRO A 46 -4.40 -56.50 16.20
C PRO A 46 -3.30 -56.81 17.23
N GLU A 47 -3.63 -56.69 18.52
CA GLU A 47 -2.77 -57.17 19.61
C GLU A 47 -2.78 -58.71 19.71
N ALA A 48 -1.68 -59.28 20.24
CA ALA A 48 -1.44 -60.71 20.23
C ALA A 48 -2.09 -61.47 21.40
N GLN A 49 -2.69 -62.63 21.13
CA GLN A 49 -2.93 -63.68 22.13
C GLN A 49 -2.49 -65.07 21.64
N ASN A 50 -1.51 -65.63 22.36
CA ASN A 50 -1.13 -67.04 22.55
C ASN A 50 -1.49 -68.13 21.50
N ALA A 51 -0.42 -68.58 20.82
CA ALA A 51 0.05 -69.97 20.78
C ALA A 51 -0.86 -71.10 20.24
N SER A 52 -0.49 -71.61 19.05
CA SER A 52 -0.43 -73.06 18.79
C SER A 52 0.68 -73.39 17.78
N ALA A 53 1.22 -74.60 17.85
CA ALA A 53 2.45 -75.00 17.16
C ALA A 53 2.27 -75.49 15.71
N ALA A 54 3.43 -75.74 15.07
CA ALA A 54 3.73 -76.77 14.06
C ALA A 54 3.96 -76.34 12.60
N GLN A 55 5.22 -76.56 12.17
CA GLN A 55 5.66 -77.25 10.94
C GLN A 55 5.26 -76.72 9.54
N GLY A 56 6.25 -76.62 8.62
CA GLY A 56 5.99 -77.03 7.23
C GLY A 56 6.74 -76.38 6.05
N VAL A 57 8.05 -76.63 5.93
CA VAL A 57 8.74 -77.04 4.67
C VAL A 57 8.35 -76.42 3.29
N SER A 58 9.22 -75.50 2.83
CA SER A 58 9.91 -75.40 1.50
C SER A 58 9.23 -75.28 0.11
N ALA A 59 9.90 -74.43 -0.70
CA ALA A 59 10.15 -74.53 -2.17
C ALA A 59 8.95 -74.37 -3.16
N ALA A 60 9.13 -73.96 -4.42
CA ALA A 60 10.35 -73.85 -5.24
C ALA A 60 10.28 -72.77 -6.37
N GLN A 61 11.46 -72.23 -6.72
CA GLN A 61 11.99 -71.92 -8.07
C GLN A 61 11.24 -71.00 -9.08
N GLY A 62 12.02 -70.03 -9.61
CA GLY A 62 11.72 -69.26 -10.84
C GLY A 62 12.71 -68.11 -11.03
N ALA A 63 13.84 -68.33 -11.72
CA ALA A 63 14.99 -67.40 -11.71
C ALA A 63 15.28 -66.70 -13.05
N ALA A 64 15.58 -65.40 -12.99
CA ALA A 64 16.54 -64.62 -13.79
C ALA A 64 16.61 -63.19 -13.17
N ALA A 65 17.73 -62.67 -12.63
CA ALA A 65 18.98 -62.24 -13.31
C ALA A 65 18.71 -61.13 -14.36
N ILE A 66 19.40 -59.98 -14.46
CA ILE A 66 20.63 -59.41 -13.86
C ILE A 66 20.66 -57.88 -14.21
N SER A 67 21.24 -56.90 -13.49
CA SER A 67 21.83 -56.82 -12.14
C SER A 67 21.97 -55.36 -11.64
N GLN A 68 21.87 -55.13 -10.32
CA GLN A 68 22.67 -54.22 -9.47
C GLN A 68 22.87 -52.71 -9.77
N THR A 69 22.26 -51.88 -8.92
CA THR A 69 22.97 -50.81 -8.18
C THR A 69 24.00 -51.40 -7.21
N PRO A 70 24.97 -50.60 -6.72
CA PRO A 70 25.08 -50.51 -5.27
C PRO A 70 25.29 -49.09 -4.73
N ALA A 71 24.69 -48.83 -3.57
CA ALA A 71 25.14 -47.79 -2.63
C ALA A 71 26.09 -48.43 -1.61
N PHE A 72 27.12 -47.70 -1.19
CA PHE A 72 27.96 -47.91 0.00
C PHE A 72 28.45 -46.51 0.42
N ASP A 73 28.20 -45.96 1.61
CA ASP A 73 28.31 -46.42 3.01
C ASP A 73 29.69 -46.13 3.64
N TRP A 74 29.69 -45.72 4.91
CA TRP A 74 30.73 -44.91 5.57
C TRP A 74 31.56 -45.70 6.59
N GLU A 75 32.80 -46.09 6.25
CA GLU A 75 33.84 -46.40 7.25
C GLU A 75 35.23 -45.88 6.80
N HIS A 76 35.94 -45.20 7.71
CA HIS A 76 37.33 -44.71 7.55
C HIS A 76 38.31 -45.66 8.26
N PRO A 77 39.56 -45.86 7.78
CA PRO A 77 40.68 -44.96 8.15
C PRO A 77 41.87 -44.81 7.16
N PHE A 78 42.70 -43.76 7.38
CA PHE A 78 44.17 -43.58 7.20
C PHE A 78 45.02 -44.52 6.28
N ALA A 79 46.08 -44.12 5.55
CA ALA A 79 46.84 -42.84 5.42
C ALA A 79 47.89 -42.83 4.27
N THR A 80 48.57 -41.67 4.14
CA THR A 80 49.84 -41.34 3.41
C THR A 80 49.74 -41.08 1.90
N TYR A 81 50.60 -40.31 1.20
CA TYR A 81 51.73 -39.37 1.49
C TYR A 81 51.66 -38.25 0.39
N GLY A 82 52.21 -37.02 0.45
CA GLY A 82 53.09 -36.34 1.41
C GLY A 82 53.37 -34.85 1.03
N ASP A 83 54.36 -34.24 1.70
CA ASP A 83 55.16 -33.01 1.45
C ASP A 83 54.50 -31.71 0.87
N GLN A 84 54.10 -30.68 1.66
CA GLN A 84 54.85 -29.71 2.53
C GLN A 84 55.68 -28.63 1.76
N PRO A 85 55.96 -27.41 2.32
CA PRO A 85 55.92 -27.03 3.75
C PRO A 85 55.33 -25.66 4.20
N THR A 86 54.62 -25.70 5.35
CA THR A 86 54.62 -24.74 6.52
C THR A 86 54.24 -23.24 6.35
N SER A 87 53.74 -22.50 7.38
CA SER A 87 53.85 -22.69 8.85
C SER A 87 52.65 -22.23 9.72
N SER A 88 52.41 -23.00 10.79
CA SER A 88 51.91 -22.67 12.15
C SER A 88 50.84 -21.57 12.41
N ALA A 89 49.69 -22.03 12.94
CA ALA A 89 48.81 -21.33 13.91
C ALA A 89 49.28 -21.68 15.36
N PRO A 90 48.48 -21.76 16.47
CA PRO A 90 47.06 -21.40 16.70
C PRO A 90 46.69 -20.84 18.12
N PHE A 91 45.37 -20.70 18.34
CA PHE A 91 44.60 -20.76 19.62
C PHE A 91 44.41 -19.54 20.53
N ALA A 92 43.35 -19.65 21.34
CA ALA A 92 42.66 -18.59 22.08
C ALA A 92 42.47 -18.97 23.55
N TYR A 93 42.21 -17.99 24.42
CA TYR A 93 41.29 -18.09 25.57
C TYR A 93 40.93 -16.66 26.06
N GLY A 94 39.77 -16.50 26.71
CA GLY A 94 39.28 -15.20 27.20
C GLY A 94 39.61 -14.91 28.67
N GLY A 95 39.22 -13.73 29.16
CA GLY A 95 39.26 -13.39 30.59
C GLY A 95 39.33 -11.87 30.87
N SER A 96 38.53 -11.42 31.83
CA SER A 96 38.51 -10.10 32.50
C SER A 96 39.88 -9.42 32.67
N SER A 97 40.01 -8.09 32.58
CA SER A 97 39.80 -7.22 33.76
C SER A 97 39.69 -5.73 33.42
N THR A 98 39.40 -4.91 34.44
CA THR A 98 39.49 -3.44 34.43
C THR A 98 40.90 -2.94 34.16
N ASP A 99 41.04 -1.74 33.56
CA ASP A 99 41.56 -0.58 34.32
C ASP A 99 41.46 0.76 33.57
N THR A 100 41.30 1.81 34.37
CA THR A 100 41.17 3.22 33.98
C THR A 100 42.52 3.92 33.97
N TRP A 101 42.92 4.59 32.88
CA TRP A 101 44.01 5.60 32.93
C TRP A 101 43.76 6.82 32.03
N LEU A 102 43.96 8.00 32.66
CA LEU A 102 44.15 9.36 32.11
C LEU A 102 42.95 10.18 31.56
N ASN A 103 42.45 11.01 32.47
CA ASN A 103 41.84 12.31 32.20
C ASN A 103 42.91 13.40 31.91
N THR A 104 42.45 14.54 31.37
CA THR A 104 43.05 15.90 31.43
C THR A 104 44.47 16.15 30.88
N VAL A 105 44.58 17.04 29.86
CA VAL A 105 45.29 18.35 29.95
C VAL A 105 44.59 19.36 29.03
N GLU A 106 44.49 20.63 29.44
CA GLU A 106 43.95 21.76 28.64
C GLU A 106 44.98 22.38 27.67
N ALA A 107 44.53 23.34 26.85
CA ALA A 107 45.29 23.95 25.75
C ALA A 107 46.33 25.01 26.17
N PRO A 108 47.34 25.28 25.32
CA PRO A 108 48.04 26.56 25.25
C PRO A 108 47.55 27.42 24.06
N ALA A 109 47.76 28.73 24.16
CA ALA A 109 47.21 29.74 23.24
C ALA A 109 48.24 30.32 22.25
N VAL A 110 47.78 30.65 21.01
CA VAL A 110 48.08 31.88 20.21
C VAL A 110 49.56 32.12 19.81
N PRO A 111 49.91 32.37 18.52
CA PRO A 111 49.38 33.52 17.77
C PRO A 111 49.05 33.33 16.28
N GLU A 112 48.37 34.35 15.74
CA GLU A 112 47.98 34.52 14.35
C GLU A 112 49.17 34.82 13.40
N SER A 113 48.85 34.83 12.10
CA SER A 113 49.68 35.15 10.92
C SER A 113 50.49 33.98 10.33
N GLN A 114 50.61 34.01 8.99
CA GLN A 114 51.16 32.97 8.12
C GLN A 114 50.30 31.70 7.95
N PHE A 115 49.27 31.79 7.10
CA PHE A 115 49.04 30.85 5.97
C PHE A 115 47.95 31.43 5.04
N ALA A 116 48.31 32.53 4.36
CA ALA A 116 47.45 33.22 3.38
C ALA A 116 47.93 32.97 1.94
N SER A 117 47.97 31.70 1.54
CA SER A 117 48.04 31.25 0.14
C SER A 117 47.87 29.72 0.07
N GLN A 118 47.27 29.23 -1.02
CA GLN A 118 47.07 27.79 -1.32
C GLN A 118 45.99 27.03 -0.53
N LEU A 119 44.72 27.45 -0.67
CA LEU A 119 43.55 26.57 -0.61
C LEU A 119 42.57 26.88 -1.75
N SER A 120 43.04 26.65 -2.98
CA SER A 120 42.19 26.50 -4.16
C SER A 120 42.32 25.05 -4.62
N ASP A 121 41.48 24.17 -4.07
CA ASP A 121 41.07 22.84 -4.55
C ASP A 121 40.51 21.98 -3.38
N ILE A 122 39.50 22.50 -2.68
CA ILE A 122 38.62 21.69 -1.81
C ILE A 122 37.24 21.67 -2.48
N PRO A 123 36.68 20.49 -2.84
CA PRO A 123 35.31 20.41 -3.32
C PRO A 123 34.32 20.83 -2.23
N THR A 124 33.72 22.01 -2.38
CA THR A 124 32.62 22.45 -1.52
C THR A 124 31.43 21.51 -1.72
N ALA A 125 30.81 21.05 -0.63
CA ALA A 125 29.62 20.22 -0.70
C ALA A 125 28.52 20.93 -1.53
N PRO A 126 27.79 20.21 -2.39
CA PRO A 126 26.70 20.81 -3.16
C PRO A 126 25.66 21.37 -2.19
N ALA A 127 25.24 22.62 -2.43
CA ALA A 127 24.16 23.23 -1.68
C ALA A 127 22.91 22.33 -1.74
N PRO A 128 22.11 22.23 -0.65
CA PRO A 128 20.91 21.40 -0.67
C PRO A 128 20.00 21.82 -1.82
N ALA A 129 19.66 20.85 -2.67
CA ALA A 129 18.78 21.08 -3.80
C ALA A 129 17.48 21.71 -3.31
N GLN A 130 17.11 22.88 -3.85
CA GLN A 130 15.86 23.53 -3.47
C GLN A 130 14.69 22.61 -3.83
N GLY A 131 14.03 22.09 -2.78
CA GLY A 131 12.88 21.21 -2.94
C GLY A 131 11.80 21.87 -3.79
N TYR A 132 11.25 21.12 -4.74
CA TYR A 132 10.09 21.54 -5.50
C TYR A 132 8.92 21.79 -4.53
N SER A 133 8.48 23.05 -4.47
CA SER A 133 7.39 23.51 -3.62
C SER A 133 6.40 24.25 -4.51
N PRO A 134 5.11 23.85 -4.57
CA PRO A 134 4.11 24.48 -5.41
C PRO A 134 3.74 25.87 -4.87
N LYS A 135 4.59 26.87 -5.16
CA LYS A 135 4.27 28.28 -4.91
C LYS A 135 3.40 28.82 -6.03
N VAL A 136 2.27 29.45 -5.68
CA VAL A 136 1.50 30.29 -6.58
C VAL A 136 2.37 31.51 -6.97
N VAL A 137 3.02 31.42 -8.12
CA VAL A 137 3.84 32.50 -8.69
C VAL A 137 2.98 33.56 -9.36
N SER A 138 3.43 34.82 -9.30
CA SER A 138 2.81 35.89 -10.08
C SER A 138 2.94 35.61 -11.59
N LYS A 139 2.01 36.14 -12.41
CA LYS A 139 2.00 35.93 -13.87
C LYS A 139 3.37 36.22 -14.53
N THR A 140 4.11 37.20 -14.01
CA THR A 140 5.42 37.61 -14.52
C THR A 140 6.53 36.60 -14.20
N GLN A 141 6.46 35.93 -13.05
CA GLN A 141 7.45 34.92 -12.63
C GLN A 141 7.24 33.57 -13.33
N ALA A 142 5.97 33.22 -13.64
CA ALA A 142 5.65 32.02 -14.42
C ALA A 142 6.30 32.03 -15.82
N ALA A 143 6.51 33.21 -16.41
CA ALA A 143 7.13 33.37 -17.73
C ALA A 143 8.67 33.20 -17.73
N GLN A 144 9.34 33.27 -16.57
CA GLN A 144 10.81 33.34 -16.51
C GLN A 144 11.49 31.98 -16.25
N ASN A 145 10.77 31.00 -15.67
CA ASN A 145 11.32 29.70 -15.26
C ASN A 145 10.77 28.50 -16.06
N ALA A 146 10.13 28.73 -17.20
CA ALA A 146 9.50 27.67 -17.97
C ALA A 146 10.53 26.79 -18.71
N ARG A 147 10.67 25.53 -18.29
CA ARG A 147 10.88 24.46 -19.28
C ARG A 147 9.60 24.40 -20.14
N PRO A 148 9.68 24.18 -21.47
CA PRO A 148 8.49 24.02 -22.29
C PRO A 148 7.66 22.83 -21.78
N ILE A 149 6.42 23.09 -21.36
CA ILE A 149 5.42 22.04 -21.18
C ILE A 149 4.84 21.76 -22.57
N ASP A 150 5.58 20.96 -23.35
CA ASP A 150 5.19 20.57 -24.72
C ASP A 150 3.99 19.63 -24.70
N ALA A 151 2.78 20.20 -24.63
CA ALA A 151 1.64 19.86 -25.49
C ALA A 151 0.36 20.59 -25.04
N PRO A 152 -0.47 21.09 -25.98
CA PRO A 152 -1.83 21.54 -25.68
C PRO A 152 -2.74 20.34 -25.40
N THR A 153 -3.48 20.42 -24.30
CA THR A 153 -4.57 19.51 -23.96
C THR A 153 -5.89 20.16 -24.38
N SER A 154 -6.48 19.65 -25.47
CA SER A 154 -7.49 20.35 -26.26
C SER A 154 -8.93 19.96 -25.92
N LEU A 155 -9.28 19.83 -24.63
CA LEU A 155 -10.68 19.59 -24.22
C LEU A 155 -11.59 20.84 -24.31
N GLY A 156 -11.03 22.04 -24.53
CA GLY A 156 -11.84 23.18 -24.98
C GLY A 156 -11.27 24.57 -24.64
N GLY A 157 -10.46 25.11 -25.54
CA GLY A 157 -10.14 26.54 -25.64
C GLY A 157 -9.88 26.87 -27.11
N ASP A 158 -10.63 27.81 -27.66
CA ASP A 158 -10.58 28.30 -29.05
C ASP A 158 -10.89 27.28 -30.18
N SER A 159 -12.19 27.18 -30.51
CA SER A 159 -12.70 26.95 -31.87
C SER A 159 -12.25 25.69 -32.64
N VAL A 160 -12.55 24.50 -32.11
CA VAL A 160 -12.61 23.30 -32.96
C VAL A 160 -13.81 23.42 -33.90
N LYS A 161 -13.54 23.66 -35.19
CA LYS A 161 -14.58 23.65 -36.24
C LYS A 161 -15.21 22.27 -36.32
N THR A 162 -16.55 22.21 -36.31
CA THR A 162 -17.32 21.00 -36.60
C THR A 162 -17.16 20.59 -38.06
N GLY A 163 -16.11 19.82 -38.36
CA GLY A 163 -15.87 19.21 -39.67
C GLY A 163 -16.86 18.08 -39.94
N SER A 164 -17.29 17.96 -41.21
CA SER A 164 -18.26 16.96 -41.65
C SER A 164 -17.83 15.53 -41.33
N ALA A 165 -18.79 14.68 -40.96
CA ALA A 165 -18.57 13.26 -40.79
C ALA A 165 -18.13 12.59 -42.10
N ASN A 166 -17.03 11.83 -42.07
CA ASN A 166 -16.90 10.57 -42.81
C ASN A 166 -15.73 9.69 -42.31
N SER A 167 -16.05 8.41 -42.11
CA SER A 167 -15.16 7.22 -42.06
C SER A 167 -13.75 7.33 -41.45
N GLY A 168 -13.61 6.87 -40.19
CA GLY A 168 -12.33 6.53 -39.56
C GLY A 168 -12.39 6.73 -38.04
N SER A 169 -12.36 5.67 -37.22
CA SER A 169 -12.63 5.75 -35.77
C SER A 169 -11.47 6.26 -34.90
N ASN A 170 -10.49 6.98 -35.48
CA ASN A 170 -9.32 7.51 -34.79
C ASN A 170 -9.28 9.04 -34.89
N SER A 171 -9.77 9.79 -33.89
CA SER A 171 -9.65 11.26 -33.91
C SER A 171 -9.43 11.96 -32.55
N ARG A 172 -10.08 11.52 -31.45
CA ARG A 172 -9.89 12.16 -30.12
C ARG A 172 -8.64 11.64 -29.38
N ASN A 173 -8.54 10.35 -29.14
CA ASN A 173 -7.46 9.78 -28.31
C ASN A 173 -6.05 9.89 -28.93
N GLU A 174 -5.95 10.01 -30.26
CA GLU A 174 -4.67 10.24 -30.96
C GLU A 174 -4.19 11.69 -30.88
N SER A 175 -5.11 12.66 -30.73
CA SER A 175 -4.77 14.09 -30.69
C SER A 175 -4.45 14.59 -29.27
N ILE A 176 -5.00 13.94 -28.24
CA ILE A 176 -4.72 14.24 -26.83
C ILE A 176 -3.33 13.73 -26.48
N ARG A 177 -2.46 14.61 -25.95
CA ARG A 177 -1.12 14.26 -25.46
C ARG A 177 -0.97 14.53 -23.97
N ILE A 178 -0.29 13.61 -23.29
CA ILE A 178 -0.05 13.61 -21.85
C ILE A 178 1.45 13.36 -21.67
N GLY A 179 2.21 14.43 -21.46
CA GLY A 179 3.66 14.40 -21.58
C GLY A 179 4.08 13.99 -22.99
N SER A 180 5.02 13.05 -23.10
CA SER A 180 5.55 12.55 -24.38
C SER A 180 4.56 11.67 -25.16
N LYS A 181 3.63 10.98 -24.49
CA LYS A 181 2.71 9.99 -25.10
C LYS A 181 1.39 10.62 -25.56
N THR A 182 0.72 9.99 -26.54
CA THR A 182 -0.70 10.22 -26.82
C THR A 182 -1.58 9.43 -25.84
N LEU A 183 -2.84 9.84 -25.66
CA LEU A 183 -3.80 9.07 -24.87
C LEU A 183 -4.08 7.69 -25.47
N ALA A 184 -4.05 7.56 -26.81
CA ALA A 184 -4.14 6.27 -27.49
C ALA A 184 -2.96 5.34 -27.13
N GLN A 185 -1.72 5.86 -27.12
CA GLN A 185 -0.54 5.11 -26.68
C GLN A 185 -0.66 4.69 -25.21
N ILE A 186 -1.03 5.61 -24.32
CA ILE A 186 -1.26 5.32 -22.90
C ILE A 186 -2.33 4.23 -22.74
N ARG A 187 -3.48 4.32 -23.42
CA ARG A 187 -4.51 3.27 -23.37
C ARG A 187 -4.02 1.92 -23.89
N SER A 188 -3.17 1.92 -24.92
CA SER A 188 -2.59 0.68 -25.47
C SER A 188 -1.61 0.00 -24.50
N ASP A 189 -1.02 0.74 -23.56
CA ASP A 189 -0.21 0.16 -22.49
C ASP A 189 -1.06 -0.69 -21.52
N PHE A 190 -2.40 -0.53 -21.45
CA PHE A 190 -3.28 -1.26 -20.52
C PHE A 190 -4.11 -2.33 -21.26
N PRO A 191 -3.62 -3.58 -21.39
CA PRO A 191 -4.21 -4.58 -22.30
C PRO A 191 -5.68 -4.91 -21.99
N ILE A 192 -6.09 -4.83 -20.72
CA ILE A 192 -7.46 -5.13 -20.29
C ILE A 192 -8.50 -4.13 -20.83
N LEU A 193 -8.11 -2.89 -21.17
CA LEU A 193 -9.03 -1.88 -21.72
C LEU A 193 -9.51 -2.22 -23.15
N SER A 194 -8.87 -3.18 -23.82
CA SER A 194 -9.31 -3.71 -25.12
C SER A 194 -10.46 -4.72 -25.04
N LYS A 195 -10.85 -5.15 -23.83
CA LYS A 195 -11.92 -6.14 -23.61
C LYS A 195 -13.29 -5.56 -23.98
N GLN A 196 -14.19 -6.46 -24.36
CA GLN A 196 -15.62 -6.19 -24.44
C GLN A 196 -16.34 -6.85 -23.26
N ILE A 197 -17.30 -6.14 -22.69
CA ILE A 197 -18.20 -6.59 -21.62
C ILE A 197 -19.63 -6.41 -22.13
N ASN A 198 -20.47 -7.44 -22.00
CA ASN A 198 -21.87 -7.42 -22.45
C ASN A 198 -22.08 -6.99 -23.92
N GLY A 199 -21.09 -7.23 -24.80
CA GLY A 199 -21.12 -6.83 -26.22
C GLY A 199 -20.68 -5.38 -26.50
N HIS A 200 -20.27 -4.64 -25.46
CA HIS A 200 -19.80 -3.26 -25.54
C HIS A 200 -18.30 -3.15 -25.19
N PRO A 201 -17.53 -2.19 -25.74
CA PRO A 201 -16.18 -1.90 -25.28
C PRO A 201 -16.15 -1.55 -23.78
N LEU A 202 -15.16 -2.05 -23.05
CA LEU A 202 -15.01 -1.77 -21.62
C LEU A 202 -14.77 -0.27 -21.36
N VAL A 203 -15.67 0.34 -20.59
CA VAL A 203 -15.52 1.69 -20.04
C VAL A 203 -15.27 1.55 -18.54
N TRP A 204 -13.99 1.47 -18.15
CA TRP A 204 -13.60 1.27 -16.75
C TRP A 204 -13.54 2.59 -15.97
N LEU A 205 -14.45 2.76 -15.01
CA LEU A 205 -14.59 3.94 -14.16
C LEU A 205 -14.64 3.58 -12.65
N ASP A 206 -14.09 2.43 -12.23
CA ASP A 206 -13.95 2.02 -10.82
C ASP A 206 -12.49 2.10 -10.31
N ASN A 207 -11.74 3.06 -10.85
CA ASN A 207 -10.33 3.33 -10.53
C ASN A 207 -10.09 3.59 -9.04
N GLY A 208 -11.00 4.32 -8.37
CA GLY A 208 -10.89 4.63 -6.94
C GLY A 208 -11.10 3.42 -6.02
N ALA A 209 -11.52 2.27 -6.55
CA ALA A 209 -11.39 0.99 -5.87
C ALA A 209 -10.08 0.29 -6.26
N THR A 210 -9.82 0.11 -7.56
CA THR A 210 -8.57 -0.46 -8.08
C THR A 210 -8.31 0.01 -9.51
N THR A 211 -7.09 0.43 -9.80
CA THR A 211 -6.65 0.82 -11.15
C THR A 211 -6.25 -0.41 -11.96
N GLN A 212 -6.35 -0.35 -13.29
CA GLN A 212 -5.79 -1.37 -14.17
C GLN A 212 -4.26 -1.30 -14.21
N ARG A 213 -3.59 -2.31 -14.78
CA ARG A 213 -2.13 -2.45 -14.79
C ARG A 213 -1.59 -2.25 -16.21
N PRO A 214 -0.53 -1.45 -16.41
CA PRO A 214 0.10 -1.34 -17.71
C PRO A 214 0.97 -2.59 -17.96
N GLN A 215 1.25 -2.87 -19.23
CA GLN A 215 2.00 -4.04 -19.68
C GLN A 215 3.38 -4.10 -19.04
N VAL A 216 4.05 -2.95 -18.83
CA VAL A 216 5.36 -2.87 -18.15
C VAL A 216 5.35 -3.41 -16.72
N VAL A 217 4.24 -3.30 -15.98
CA VAL A 217 4.10 -3.86 -14.62
C VAL A 217 3.89 -5.37 -14.69
N ILE A 218 3.08 -5.82 -15.64
CA ILE A 218 2.81 -7.25 -15.89
C ILE A 218 4.10 -7.97 -16.30
N ASP A 219 4.85 -7.38 -17.23
CA ASP A 219 6.11 -7.92 -17.73
C ASP A 219 7.19 -7.89 -16.65
N ARG A 220 7.24 -6.85 -15.79
CA ARG A 220 8.21 -6.79 -14.69
C ARG A 220 7.99 -7.90 -13.65
N LEU A 221 6.73 -8.17 -13.31
CA LEU A 221 6.34 -9.27 -12.42
C LEU A 221 6.69 -10.63 -13.02
N LYS A 222 6.32 -10.82 -14.29
CA LYS A 222 6.66 -12.04 -15.04
C LYS A 222 8.18 -12.28 -15.05
N TYR A 223 8.96 -11.25 -15.41
CA TYR A 223 10.42 -11.31 -15.44
C TYR A 223 11.02 -11.68 -14.08
N TYR A 224 10.52 -11.09 -12.99
CA TYR A 224 10.96 -11.43 -11.62
C TYR A 224 10.78 -12.93 -11.34
N TYR A 225 9.60 -13.48 -11.61
CA TYR A 225 9.32 -14.90 -11.36
C TYR A 225 10.09 -15.85 -12.29
N GLU A 226 10.37 -15.43 -13.53
CA GLU A 226 11.14 -16.23 -14.50
C GLU A 226 12.66 -16.19 -14.27
N ASN A 227 13.22 -15.13 -13.68
CA ASN A 227 14.68 -14.87 -13.69
C ASN A 227 15.32 -14.48 -12.34
N GLU A 228 14.57 -13.86 -11.42
CA GLU A 228 15.14 -13.22 -10.21
C GLU A 228 14.67 -13.87 -8.90
N ASN A 229 13.60 -14.67 -8.93
CA ASN A 229 12.86 -15.08 -7.74
C ASN A 229 13.71 -15.82 -6.69
N SER A 230 13.87 -15.17 -5.55
CA SER A 230 14.41 -15.75 -4.32
C SER A 230 14.01 -14.94 -3.09
N ASN A 231 14.37 -15.41 -1.90
CA ASN A 231 14.19 -14.63 -0.67
C ASN A 231 15.31 -13.58 -0.52
N VAL A 232 15.02 -12.48 0.16
CA VAL A 232 15.89 -11.30 0.26
C VAL A 232 16.81 -11.32 1.49
N HIS A 233 17.84 -10.47 1.46
CA HIS A 233 18.78 -10.10 2.54
C HIS A 233 19.68 -11.21 3.14
N ARG A 234 19.29 -12.49 3.11
CA ARG A 234 19.97 -13.58 3.86
C ARG A 234 20.62 -14.66 3.00
N GLY A 235 20.44 -14.66 1.68
CA GLY A 235 21.04 -15.65 0.79
C GLY A 235 22.41 -15.21 0.24
N ALA A 236 23.41 -16.07 0.34
CA ALA A 236 24.77 -15.84 -0.18
C ALA A 236 24.94 -16.21 -1.68
N HIS A 237 23.85 -16.44 -2.41
CA HIS A 237 23.86 -16.91 -3.79
C HIS A 237 23.24 -15.87 -4.75
N THR A 238 23.58 -15.97 -6.04
CA THR A 238 23.26 -14.96 -7.07
C THR A 238 21.78 -14.54 -7.11
N LEU A 239 20.84 -15.49 -7.05
CA LEU A 239 19.40 -15.16 -7.08
C LEU A 239 18.92 -14.40 -5.83
N ALA A 240 19.52 -14.61 -4.66
CA ALA A 240 19.16 -13.85 -3.46
C ALA A 240 19.72 -12.42 -3.53
N ALA A 241 20.91 -12.23 -4.10
CA ALA A 241 21.44 -10.90 -4.40
C ALA A 241 20.51 -10.17 -5.40
N ALA A 242 20.20 -10.78 -6.55
CA ALA A 242 19.31 -10.21 -7.57
C ALA A 242 17.92 -9.85 -7.02
N SER A 243 17.30 -10.74 -6.23
CA SER A 243 16.04 -10.46 -5.55
C SER A 243 16.14 -9.29 -4.56
N THR A 244 17.22 -9.22 -3.78
CA THR A 244 17.46 -8.12 -2.81
C THR A 244 17.68 -6.80 -3.52
N ASP A 245 18.48 -6.77 -4.58
CA ASP A 245 18.74 -5.58 -5.38
C ASP A 245 17.46 -5.07 -6.04
N ALA A 246 16.61 -5.96 -6.56
CA ALA A 246 15.32 -5.59 -7.13
C ALA A 246 14.37 -5.00 -6.07
N TYR A 247 14.30 -5.60 -4.88
CA TYR A 247 13.45 -5.15 -3.77
C TYR A 247 13.88 -3.77 -3.22
N GLU A 248 15.17 -3.59 -2.95
CA GLU A 248 15.69 -2.32 -2.44
C GLU A 248 15.74 -1.23 -3.52
N ASN A 249 15.91 -1.58 -4.79
CA ASN A 249 15.69 -0.64 -5.90
C ASN A 249 14.23 -0.16 -5.97
N ALA A 250 13.24 -1.04 -5.75
CA ALA A 250 11.85 -0.62 -5.64
C ALA A 250 11.62 0.35 -4.47
N ARG A 251 12.29 0.14 -3.33
CA ARG A 251 12.27 1.09 -2.19
C ARG A 251 12.85 2.45 -2.55
N ASN A 252 13.96 2.47 -3.30
CA ASN A 252 14.57 3.71 -3.80
C ASN A 252 13.65 4.44 -4.81
N ILE A 253 12.97 3.70 -5.70
CA ILE A 253 11.97 4.28 -6.62
C ILE A 253 10.81 4.91 -5.83
N VAL A 254 10.30 4.23 -4.80
CA VAL A 254 9.24 4.78 -3.93
C VAL A 254 9.72 6.06 -3.24
N ARG A 255 10.93 6.06 -2.66
CA ARG A 255 11.56 7.25 -2.05
C ARG A 255 11.57 8.42 -3.03
N ASP A 256 12.07 8.20 -4.24
CA ASP A 256 12.20 9.26 -5.24
C ASP A 256 10.84 9.77 -5.74
N PHE A 257 9.87 8.86 -5.94
CA PHE A 257 8.53 9.19 -6.40
C PHE A 257 7.76 10.10 -5.42
N ILE A 258 7.90 9.85 -4.11
CA ILE A 258 7.23 10.64 -3.07
C ILE A 258 8.10 11.77 -2.50
N GLY A 259 9.33 11.94 -2.97
CA GLY A 259 10.28 12.92 -2.45
C GLY A 259 10.67 12.70 -0.98
N ALA A 260 10.82 11.45 -0.54
CA ALA A 260 11.29 11.13 0.81
C ALA A 260 12.81 11.37 0.97
N PRO A 261 13.28 11.90 2.11
CA PRO A 261 14.72 12.13 2.35
C PRO A 261 15.58 10.86 2.30
N SER A 262 15.06 9.72 2.78
CA SER A 262 15.77 8.43 2.80
C SER A 262 14.88 7.26 2.42
N SER A 263 15.45 6.22 1.81
CA SER A 263 14.75 4.94 1.61
C SER A 263 14.55 4.18 2.93
N GLN A 264 15.30 4.50 3.99
CA GLN A 264 15.05 3.97 5.34
C GLN A 264 13.71 4.44 5.94
N GLU A 265 13.16 5.53 5.41
CA GLU A 265 11.86 6.10 5.83
C GLU A 265 10.68 5.47 5.09
N VAL A 266 10.95 4.52 4.17
CA VAL A 266 9.95 3.81 3.36
C VAL A 266 9.85 2.36 3.86
N VAL A 267 8.69 2.01 4.40
CA VAL A 267 8.34 0.65 4.87
C VAL A 267 7.28 0.06 3.94
N PHE A 268 7.50 -1.17 3.47
CA PHE A 268 6.52 -1.93 2.71
C PHE A 268 5.52 -2.67 3.62
N VAL A 269 4.25 -2.61 3.24
CA VAL A 269 3.10 -3.25 3.91
C VAL A 269 2.12 -3.76 2.84
N ARG A 270 1.04 -4.44 3.21
CA ARG A 270 0.03 -4.98 2.26
C ARG A 270 -0.86 -3.91 1.60
N GLY A 271 -0.89 -2.70 2.16
CA GLY A 271 -1.74 -1.59 1.70
C GLY A 271 -1.95 -0.52 2.76
N THR A 272 -2.59 0.57 2.37
CA THR A 272 -2.97 1.72 3.23
C THR A 272 -3.61 1.29 4.56
N THR A 273 -4.48 0.29 4.56
CA THR A 273 -5.13 -0.20 5.79
C THR A 273 -4.12 -0.74 6.80
N GLU A 274 -3.14 -1.51 6.36
CA GLU A 274 -2.07 -1.99 7.24
C GLU A 274 -1.12 -0.86 7.61
N ALA A 275 -0.85 0.05 6.68
CA ALA A 275 -0.03 1.24 6.90
C ALA A 275 -0.55 2.09 8.08
N ILE A 276 -1.87 2.34 8.13
CA ILE A 276 -2.52 3.08 9.21
C ILE A 276 -2.54 2.25 10.51
N ASN A 277 -2.81 0.94 10.44
CA ASN A 277 -2.79 0.07 11.62
C ASN A 277 -1.41 -0.01 12.26
N LEU A 278 -0.34 -0.01 11.45
CA LEU A 278 1.05 0.08 11.90
C LEU A 278 1.24 1.38 12.69
N VAL A 279 0.98 2.54 12.11
CA VAL A 279 1.18 3.83 12.81
C VAL A 279 0.30 3.94 14.06
N ALA A 280 -0.95 3.50 13.99
CA ALA A 280 -1.87 3.47 15.13
C ALA A 280 -1.33 2.63 16.31
N ASN A 281 -0.87 1.40 16.06
CA ASN A 281 -0.44 0.48 17.13
C ASN A 281 1.03 0.63 17.55
N ALA A 282 1.93 0.91 16.61
CA ALA A 282 3.37 0.98 16.82
C ALA A 282 3.83 2.34 17.36
N TYR A 283 3.23 3.43 16.85
CA TYR A 283 3.65 4.80 17.16
C TYR A 283 2.67 5.50 18.11
N VAL A 284 1.38 5.55 17.79
CA VAL A 284 0.41 6.38 18.53
C VAL A 284 0.00 5.73 19.85
N LYS A 285 -0.57 4.52 19.81
CA LYS A 285 -1.11 3.78 20.98
C LYS A 285 -0.17 3.75 22.20
N PRO A 286 1.15 3.52 22.09
CA PRO A 286 2.05 3.54 23.24
C PRO A 286 2.20 4.90 23.94
N THR A 287 1.74 5.99 23.33
CA THR A 287 1.82 7.36 23.88
C THR A 287 0.51 7.86 24.49
N LEU A 288 -0.61 7.17 24.23
CA LEU A 288 -1.94 7.59 24.66
C LEU A 288 -2.17 7.32 26.15
N GLN A 289 -2.95 8.20 26.77
CA GLN A 289 -3.52 8.04 28.10
C GLN A 289 -5.05 8.28 28.06
N PRO A 290 -5.83 7.76 29.03
CA PRO A 290 -7.28 8.01 29.08
C PRO A 290 -7.62 9.51 29.00
N GLY A 291 -8.53 9.86 28.09
CA GLY A 291 -8.93 11.23 27.78
C GLY A 291 -7.97 12.00 26.86
N ASP A 292 -6.95 11.36 26.26
CA ASP A 292 -6.20 11.94 25.14
C ASP A 292 -7.04 11.95 23.86
N GLU A 293 -6.72 12.84 22.93
CA GLU A 293 -7.56 13.12 21.75
C GLU A 293 -6.82 12.81 20.46
N ILE A 294 -7.51 12.11 19.55
CA ILE A 294 -7.08 11.86 18.16
C ILE A 294 -8.05 12.62 17.25
N ILE A 295 -7.54 13.46 16.35
CA ILE A 295 -8.38 14.16 15.38
C ILE A 295 -8.36 13.39 14.06
N VAL A 296 -9.54 13.07 13.52
CA VAL A 296 -9.74 12.55 12.16
C VAL A 296 -10.66 13.48 11.37
N SER A 297 -10.78 13.35 10.05
CA SER A 297 -11.78 14.11 9.29
C SER A 297 -13.10 13.34 9.11
N ILE A 298 -14.18 14.04 8.75
CA ILE A 298 -15.43 13.37 8.35
C ILE A 298 -15.31 12.66 6.99
N LEU A 299 -14.32 13.04 6.16
CA LEU A 299 -14.11 12.53 4.81
C LEU A 299 -13.36 11.19 4.75
N GLU A 300 -12.95 10.65 5.91
CA GLU A 300 -12.11 9.46 5.99
C GLU A 300 -12.76 8.21 5.41
N HIS A 301 -11.93 7.42 4.72
CA HIS A 301 -12.22 6.03 4.43
C HIS A 301 -12.17 5.21 5.74
N HIS A 302 -12.95 4.12 5.85
CA HIS A 302 -13.01 3.30 7.06
C HIS A 302 -11.64 2.81 7.56
N ALA A 303 -10.68 2.59 6.65
CA ALA A 303 -9.30 2.25 6.99
C ALA A 303 -8.57 3.34 7.80
N ASN A 304 -9.01 4.60 7.71
CA ASN A 304 -8.54 5.73 8.50
C ASN A 304 -9.55 6.17 9.58
N ILE A 305 -10.45 5.27 9.99
CA ILE A 305 -11.39 5.47 11.11
C ILE A 305 -11.23 4.33 12.12
N VAL A 306 -11.43 3.09 11.67
CA VAL A 306 -11.53 1.90 12.53
C VAL A 306 -10.25 1.65 13.36
N PRO A 307 -9.02 1.81 12.83
CA PRO A 307 -7.82 1.62 13.66
C PRO A 307 -7.74 2.60 14.83
N TRP A 308 -8.23 3.83 14.65
CA TRP A 308 -8.29 4.84 15.71
C TRP A 308 -9.36 4.51 16.75
N GLN A 309 -10.50 3.95 16.32
CA GLN A 309 -11.56 3.47 17.23
C GLN A 309 -11.05 2.33 18.11
N LEU A 310 -10.40 1.33 17.52
CA LEU A 310 -9.86 0.19 18.26
C LEU A 310 -8.84 0.63 19.34
N ILE A 311 -7.86 1.49 18.98
CA ILE A 311 -6.90 1.95 19.99
C ILE A 311 -7.54 2.92 21.00
N ALA A 312 -8.61 3.64 20.64
CA ALA A 312 -9.36 4.49 21.56
C ALA A 312 -10.14 3.66 22.59
N GLU A 313 -10.78 2.57 22.18
CA GLU A 313 -11.45 1.61 23.06
C GLU A 313 -10.46 0.96 24.05
N GLU A 314 -9.25 0.63 23.61
CA GLU A 314 -8.20 0.05 24.47
C GLU A 314 -7.53 1.05 25.43
N THR A 315 -7.40 2.33 25.05
CA THR A 315 -6.63 3.33 25.82
C THR A 315 -7.49 4.37 26.54
N GLY A 316 -8.80 4.41 26.27
CA GLY A 316 -9.69 5.47 26.74
C GLY A 316 -9.48 6.82 26.04
N ALA A 317 -8.83 6.84 24.87
CA ALA A 317 -8.71 8.04 24.05
C ALA A 317 -10.05 8.43 23.40
N ILE A 318 -10.16 9.67 22.92
CA ILE A 318 -11.37 10.27 22.36
C ILE A 318 -11.09 10.67 20.91
N ILE A 319 -11.99 10.28 20.00
CA ILE A 319 -11.93 10.72 18.61
C ILE A 319 -12.69 12.05 18.45
N LYS A 320 -12.00 13.04 17.87
CA LYS A 320 -12.57 14.30 17.41
C LYS A 320 -12.63 14.29 15.88
N VAL A 321 -13.67 14.90 15.31
CA VAL A 321 -13.93 14.83 13.86
C VAL A 321 -13.95 16.23 13.24
N ILE A 322 -13.11 16.47 12.24
CA ILE A 322 -13.13 17.69 11.43
C ILE A 322 -14.38 17.68 10.54
N PRO A 323 -15.29 18.64 10.67
CA PRO A 323 -16.46 18.73 9.81
C PRO A 323 -16.10 19.25 8.41
N CYS A 324 -16.95 18.92 7.43
CA CYS A 324 -16.97 19.57 6.13
C CYS A 324 -18.17 20.51 5.99
N ASP A 325 -18.18 21.29 4.91
CA ASP A 325 -19.33 22.05 4.44
C ASP A 325 -20.20 21.25 3.45
N SER A 326 -21.30 21.85 2.98
CA SER A 326 -22.22 21.25 2.00
C SER A 326 -21.62 21.00 0.61
N THR A 327 -20.41 21.50 0.32
CA THR A 327 -19.66 21.15 -0.89
C THR A 327 -18.75 19.95 -0.66
N GLY A 328 -18.45 19.62 0.60
CA GLY A 328 -17.53 18.57 1.00
C GLY A 328 -16.12 19.07 1.29
N GLN A 329 -15.92 20.39 1.43
CA GLN A 329 -14.64 20.99 1.81
C GLN A 329 -14.47 20.96 3.33
N LEU A 330 -13.29 20.57 3.84
CA LEU A 330 -13.00 20.61 5.29
C LEU A 330 -12.99 22.05 5.82
N LYS A 331 -13.60 22.25 6.99
CA LYS A 331 -13.66 23.56 7.66
C LYS A 331 -12.41 23.78 8.51
N LEU A 332 -11.42 24.48 7.96
CA LEU A 332 -10.14 24.75 8.63
C LEU A 332 -10.28 25.48 9.98
N HIS A 333 -11.25 26.40 10.11
CA HIS A 333 -11.49 27.08 11.38
C HIS A 333 -11.97 26.11 12.47
N ASP A 334 -12.91 25.22 12.13
CA ASP A 334 -13.41 24.21 13.06
C ASP A 334 -12.30 23.23 13.45
N TYR A 335 -11.41 22.86 12.51
CA TYR A 335 -10.23 22.04 12.79
C TYR A 335 -9.27 22.70 13.79
N GLU A 336 -8.90 23.96 13.59
CA GLU A 336 -8.02 24.67 14.54
C GLU A 336 -8.66 24.78 15.93
N ALA A 337 -9.98 24.89 16.01
CA ALA A 337 -10.73 24.89 17.26
C ALA A 337 -10.83 23.51 17.97
N LEU A 338 -10.51 22.40 17.29
CA LEU A 338 -10.51 21.06 17.92
C LEU A 338 -9.30 20.84 18.84
N PHE A 339 -8.19 21.56 18.65
CA PHE A 339 -6.95 21.30 19.38
C PHE A 339 -7.02 21.69 20.86
N THR A 340 -6.50 20.80 21.70
CA THR A 340 -6.33 21.03 23.14
C THR A 340 -4.99 20.47 23.61
N LYS A 341 -4.65 20.67 24.90
CA LYS A 341 -3.49 20.03 25.53
C LYS A 341 -3.58 18.49 25.59
N ARG A 342 -4.76 17.91 25.33
CA ARG A 342 -4.98 16.46 25.25
C ARG A 342 -4.81 15.90 23.83
N THR A 343 -4.75 16.72 22.79
CA THR A 343 -4.54 16.25 21.42
C THR A 343 -3.16 15.64 21.25
N LYS A 344 -3.10 14.40 20.77
CA LYS A 344 -1.85 13.62 20.58
C LYS A 344 -1.53 13.30 19.14
N PHE A 345 -2.55 13.17 18.29
CA PHE A 345 -2.36 12.78 16.90
C PHE A 345 -3.47 13.33 16.00
N VAL A 346 -3.13 13.56 14.74
CA VAL A 346 -4.08 13.87 13.66
C VAL A 346 -3.93 12.82 12.56
N SER A 347 -5.03 12.37 11.96
CA SER A 347 -4.99 11.55 10.75
C SER A 347 -6.03 12.02 9.75
N VAL A 348 -5.61 12.36 8.53
CA VAL A 348 -6.49 12.96 7.51
C VAL A 348 -6.22 12.40 6.12
N THR A 349 -7.26 12.21 5.33
CA THR A 349 -7.13 11.91 3.91
C THR A 349 -6.65 13.12 3.12
N HIS A 350 -5.77 12.91 2.14
CA HIS A 350 -5.36 13.94 1.19
C HIS A 350 -6.43 14.15 0.10
N VAL A 351 -7.10 13.08 -0.32
CA VAL A 351 -8.16 13.09 -1.34
C VAL A 351 -9.28 12.14 -0.94
N SER A 352 -10.49 12.66 -0.73
CA SER A 352 -11.65 11.83 -0.36
C SER A 352 -11.97 10.81 -1.45
N ASN A 353 -12.05 9.52 -1.09
CA ASN A 353 -12.36 8.45 -2.03
C ASN A 353 -13.79 8.45 -2.58
N VAL A 354 -14.70 9.23 -1.98
CA VAL A 354 -16.09 9.39 -2.45
C VAL A 354 -16.25 10.74 -3.12
N LEU A 355 -15.98 11.82 -2.38
CA LEU A 355 -16.25 13.17 -2.87
C LEU A 355 -15.20 13.65 -3.88
N GLY A 356 -14.01 13.04 -3.92
CA GLY A 356 -12.87 13.53 -4.70
C GLY A 356 -12.25 14.80 -4.13
N THR A 357 -12.78 15.38 -3.05
CA THR A 357 -12.26 16.60 -2.43
C THR A 357 -10.78 16.46 -2.12
N VAL A 358 -9.96 17.37 -2.65
CA VAL A 358 -8.57 17.55 -2.22
C VAL A 358 -8.57 18.40 -0.95
N THR A 359 -8.00 17.87 0.12
CA THR A 359 -7.90 18.60 1.39
C THR A 359 -6.77 19.61 1.36
N PRO A 360 -6.86 20.74 2.09
CA PRO A 360 -5.80 21.75 2.20
C PRO A 360 -4.67 21.22 3.10
N ILE A 361 -3.84 20.33 2.56
CA ILE A 361 -3.01 19.44 3.37
C ILE A 361 -1.83 20.18 4.00
N GLU A 362 -1.27 21.17 3.30
CA GLU A 362 -0.25 22.08 3.80
C GLU A 362 -0.75 22.85 5.03
N GLU A 363 -1.97 23.41 4.98
CA GLU A 363 -2.58 24.11 6.11
C GLU A 363 -2.89 23.15 7.27
N LEU A 364 -3.36 21.93 6.97
CA LEU A 364 -3.66 20.92 7.99
C LEU A 364 -2.39 20.52 8.76
N ILE A 365 -1.29 20.24 8.05
CA ILE A 365 0.02 19.92 8.64
C ILE A 365 0.53 21.12 9.46
N ALA A 366 0.52 22.32 8.88
CA ALA A 366 1.02 23.53 9.55
C ALA A 366 0.25 23.86 10.84
N ILE A 367 -1.06 23.64 10.89
CA ILE A 367 -1.86 23.80 12.12
C ILE A 367 -1.45 22.73 13.15
N ALA A 368 -1.41 21.45 12.77
CA ALA A 368 -1.03 20.36 13.69
C ALA A 368 0.34 20.62 14.35
N HIS A 369 1.32 21.03 13.55
CA HIS A 369 2.67 21.35 14.01
C HIS A 369 2.75 22.58 14.91
N ARG A 370 1.93 23.63 14.66
CA ARG A 370 1.82 24.78 15.60
C ARG A 370 1.34 24.34 16.99
N HIS A 371 0.56 23.27 17.07
CA HIS A 371 0.13 22.67 18.34
C HIS A 371 1.07 21.59 18.88
N GLY A 372 2.20 21.31 18.21
CA GLY A 372 3.15 20.26 18.58
C GLY A 372 2.63 18.84 18.36
N VAL A 373 1.61 18.66 17.52
CA VAL A 373 0.93 17.39 17.25
C VAL A 373 1.40 16.81 15.91
N ARG A 374 1.62 15.49 15.86
CA ARG A 374 2.02 14.76 14.65
C ARG A 374 0.83 14.36 13.79
N ILE A 375 1.03 14.28 12.48
CA ILE A 375 -0.04 14.06 11.49
C ILE A 375 0.26 12.94 10.47
N LEU A 376 -0.70 12.03 10.29
CA LEU A 376 -0.71 11.05 9.20
C LEU A 376 -1.59 11.51 8.03
N ILE A 377 -1.07 11.32 6.82
CA ILE A 377 -1.75 11.63 5.56
C ILE A 377 -2.14 10.32 4.85
N ASP A 378 -3.44 10.03 4.73
CA ASP A 378 -3.94 8.97 3.82
C ASP A 378 -3.92 9.47 2.38
N GLY A 379 -2.85 9.09 1.68
CA GLY A 379 -2.57 9.41 0.29
C GLY A 379 -3.09 8.38 -0.72
N ALA A 380 -3.92 7.40 -0.30
CA ALA A 380 -4.36 6.30 -1.15
C ALA A 380 -5.09 6.73 -2.43
N GLN A 381 -5.66 7.95 -2.46
CA GLN A 381 -6.31 8.55 -3.63
C GLN A 381 -5.60 9.81 -4.14
N SER A 382 -4.45 10.19 -3.58
CA SER A 382 -3.63 11.28 -4.13
C SER A 382 -2.47 10.73 -4.96
N ILE A 383 -1.88 9.60 -4.55
CA ILE A 383 -0.61 9.08 -5.08
C ILE A 383 -0.58 8.86 -6.59
N ALA A 384 -1.71 8.50 -7.21
CA ALA A 384 -1.83 8.26 -8.65
C ALA A 384 -2.29 9.49 -9.45
N HIS A 385 -2.73 10.55 -8.77
CA HIS A 385 -3.52 11.63 -9.34
C HIS A 385 -2.86 13.01 -9.16
N ILE A 386 -2.09 13.22 -8.10
CA ILE A 386 -1.49 14.50 -7.70
C ILE A 386 0.01 14.29 -7.44
N PRO A 387 0.93 15.19 -7.86
CA PRO A 387 2.33 15.13 -7.47
C PRO A 387 2.48 15.25 -5.95
N VAL A 388 3.23 14.33 -5.33
CA VAL A 388 3.48 14.32 -3.88
C VAL A 388 4.96 14.55 -3.62
N ASN A 389 5.28 15.40 -2.64
CA ASN A 389 6.62 15.52 -2.07
C ASN A 389 6.51 15.60 -0.54
N VAL A 390 6.74 14.49 0.15
CA VAL A 390 6.50 14.38 1.60
C VAL A 390 7.42 15.26 2.43
N ALA A 391 8.65 15.51 1.97
CA ALA A 391 9.59 16.42 2.60
C ALA A 391 9.16 17.89 2.43
N ALA A 392 8.68 18.28 1.25
CA ALA A 392 8.20 19.65 0.99
C ALA A 392 6.86 19.96 1.69
N LEU A 393 6.04 18.93 1.92
CA LEU A 393 4.82 19.02 2.74
C LEU A 393 5.10 19.01 4.26
N ASP A 394 6.32 18.65 4.68
CA ASP A 394 6.69 18.34 6.06
C ASP A 394 5.80 17.25 6.73
N ALA A 395 5.24 16.33 5.94
CA ALA A 395 4.36 15.27 6.44
C ALA A 395 5.09 14.36 7.44
N ASP A 396 4.50 14.09 8.61
CA ASP A 396 5.11 13.19 9.61
C ASP A 396 4.98 11.72 9.19
N PHE A 397 3.80 11.34 8.65
CA PHE A 397 3.56 10.06 7.98
C PHE A 397 2.74 10.26 6.69
N PHE A 398 3.02 9.47 5.66
CA PHE A 398 2.23 9.44 4.42
C PHE A 398 2.05 7.99 3.97
N VAL A 399 0.83 7.57 3.65
CA VAL A 399 0.51 6.16 3.38
C VAL A 399 -0.26 5.97 2.07
N PHE A 400 -0.01 4.86 1.36
CA PHE A 400 -0.77 4.52 0.15
C PHE A 400 -0.77 3.02 -0.19
N SER A 401 -1.65 2.62 -1.11
CA SER A 401 -1.78 1.25 -1.64
C SER A 401 -1.33 1.18 -3.10
N GLY A 402 -0.52 0.18 -3.46
CA GLY A 402 -0.04 -0.03 -4.83
C GLY A 402 -1.18 -0.26 -5.85
N HIS A 403 -2.22 -0.99 -5.47
CA HIS A 403 -3.34 -1.32 -6.36
C HIS A 403 -4.21 -0.12 -6.81
N LYS A 404 -3.94 1.08 -6.29
CA LYS A 404 -4.55 2.36 -6.72
C LYS A 404 -3.60 3.24 -7.54
N VAL A 405 -2.34 2.83 -7.68
CA VAL A 405 -1.30 3.49 -8.47
C VAL A 405 -0.74 2.52 -9.51
N PHE A 406 -1.65 1.85 -10.22
CA PHE A 406 -1.38 0.95 -11.35
C PHE A 406 -0.52 -0.29 -11.05
N ALA A 407 -0.24 -0.55 -9.77
CA ALA A 407 0.60 -1.66 -9.30
C ALA A 407 -0.23 -2.89 -8.89
N PRO A 408 0.42 -3.97 -8.41
CA PRO A 408 -0.25 -5.16 -7.89
C PRO A 408 -1.11 -4.91 -6.64
N THR A 409 -1.95 -5.88 -6.33
CA THR A 409 -2.61 -6.03 -5.02
C THR A 409 -1.63 -6.57 -3.98
N GLY A 410 -1.89 -6.35 -2.69
CA GLY A 410 -1.07 -6.92 -1.62
C GLY A 410 0.23 -6.17 -1.32
N ILE A 411 0.43 -4.99 -1.92
CA ILE A 411 1.53 -4.06 -1.62
C ILE A 411 1.01 -2.64 -1.37
N GLY A 412 1.71 -1.94 -0.48
CA GLY A 412 1.52 -0.55 -0.10
C GLY A 412 2.70 -0.06 0.72
N VAL A 413 2.64 1.20 1.13
CA VAL A 413 3.78 1.92 1.69
C VAL A 413 3.35 2.72 2.91
N VAL A 414 4.19 2.70 3.95
CA VAL A 414 4.30 3.77 4.94
C VAL A 414 5.57 4.57 4.62
N TYR A 415 5.42 5.85 4.37
CA TYR A 415 6.47 6.82 4.67
C TYR A 415 6.26 7.33 6.11
N GLY A 416 7.34 7.45 6.86
CA GLY A 416 7.35 8.17 8.12
C GLY A 416 8.72 8.77 8.40
N LYS A 417 8.77 9.97 8.98
CA LYS A 417 10.05 10.61 9.34
C LYS A 417 10.90 9.69 10.21
N LYS A 418 12.21 9.64 9.93
CA LYS A 418 13.17 8.73 10.56
C LYS A 418 13.01 8.62 12.08
N GLU A 419 12.98 9.74 12.79
CA GLU A 419 12.89 9.77 14.25
C GLU A 419 11.57 9.18 14.80
N LEU A 420 10.49 9.25 14.02
CA LEU A 420 9.19 8.71 14.40
C LEU A 420 9.13 7.19 14.17
N LEU A 421 9.71 6.73 13.06
CA LEU A 421 9.90 5.29 12.80
C LEU A 421 10.90 4.67 13.77
N GLU A 422 11.94 5.37 14.19
CA GLU A 422 12.87 4.92 15.23
C GLU A 422 12.18 4.81 16.60
N ALA A 423 11.39 5.82 17.00
CA ALA A 423 10.64 5.84 18.27
C ALA A 423 9.50 4.81 18.36
N ALA A 424 8.88 4.45 17.22
CA ALA A 424 7.81 3.47 17.19
C ALA A 424 8.27 2.05 17.61
N ARG A 425 7.41 1.32 18.32
CA ARG A 425 7.64 -0.09 18.68
C ARG A 425 7.50 -1.01 17.45
N PRO A 426 8.05 -2.23 17.44
CA PRO A 426 7.72 -3.19 16.39
C PRO A 426 6.21 -3.45 16.29
N TYR A 427 5.72 -3.69 15.07
CA TYR A 427 4.30 -3.91 14.80
C TYR A 427 3.95 -5.40 14.73
N HIS A 428 4.51 -6.11 13.73
CA HIS A 428 4.51 -7.57 13.68
C HIS A 428 5.86 -8.11 14.20
N GLY A 429 5.83 -9.25 14.89
CA GLY A 429 7.03 -9.98 15.32
C GLY A 429 7.27 -11.23 14.47
N GLY A 430 8.54 -11.54 14.18
CA GLY A 430 8.91 -12.72 13.41
C GLY A 430 10.34 -12.67 12.87
N GLY A 431 10.61 -13.46 11.83
CA GLY A 431 11.86 -13.36 11.07
C GLY A 431 12.01 -12.01 10.35
N ASN A 432 13.19 -11.78 9.74
CA ASN A 432 13.59 -10.54 9.04
C ASN A 432 13.69 -9.27 9.90
N MET A 433 12.75 -9.02 10.82
CA MET A 433 12.72 -7.83 11.69
C MET A 433 13.64 -7.90 12.93
N ILE A 434 14.25 -9.07 13.18
CA ILE A 434 15.22 -9.29 14.28
C ILE A 434 16.68 -9.14 13.82
N ALA A 435 17.49 -8.55 14.70
CA ALA A 435 18.95 -8.56 14.64
C ALA A 435 19.52 -9.76 15.41
N ASP A 436 18.98 -10.06 16.60
CA ASP A 436 19.37 -11.18 17.46
C ASP A 436 18.18 -11.69 18.29
N VAL A 437 18.18 -12.98 18.65
CA VAL A 437 17.08 -13.61 19.40
C VAL A 437 17.57 -14.76 20.29
N THR A 438 17.20 -14.70 21.57
CA THR A 438 17.25 -15.80 22.53
C THR A 438 15.85 -16.03 23.13
N PHE A 439 15.69 -17.01 24.02
CA PHE A 439 14.41 -17.22 24.72
C PHE A 439 14.10 -16.12 25.74
N GLU A 440 15.13 -15.43 26.24
CA GLU A 440 15.03 -14.39 27.27
C GLU A 440 14.90 -12.98 26.67
N ARG A 441 15.38 -12.76 25.44
CA ARG A 441 15.48 -11.43 24.83
C ARG A 441 15.42 -11.48 23.30
N THR A 442 14.85 -10.42 22.72
CA THR A 442 14.97 -10.11 21.30
C THR A 442 15.63 -8.74 21.11
N ILE A 443 16.51 -8.62 20.11
CA ILE A 443 17.05 -7.36 19.62
C ILE A 443 16.52 -7.17 18.20
N TYR A 444 15.87 -6.03 17.94
CA TYR A 444 15.25 -5.73 16.66
C TYR A 444 16.26 -5.08 15.69
N ASN A 445 16.02 -5.24 14.40
CA ASN A 445 16.73 -4.50 13.35
C ASN A 445 16.40 -3.00 13.40
N GLY A 446 17.23 -2.21 12.71
CA GLY A 446 16.92 -0.82 12.39
C GLY A 446 15.73 -0.68 11.43
N ILE A 447 15.38 0.58 11.13
CA ILE A 447 14.37 0.89 10.11
C ILE A 447 14.98 0.70 8.70
N PRO A 448 14.19 0.25 7.70
CA PRO A 448 12.76 -0.06 7.75
C PRO A 448 12.45 -1.47 8.29
N ASN A 449 13.42 -2.39 8.27
CA ASN A 449 13.26 -3.82 8.53
C ASN A 449 12.59 -4.17 9.88
N LYS A 450 12.70 -3.30 10.90
CA LYS A 450 11.95 -3.39 12.18
C LYS A 450 10.44 -3.64 12.01
N PHE A 451 9.87 -3.22 10.88
CA PHE A 451 8.45 -3.34 10.56
C PHE A 451 8.10 -4.41 9.51
N GLU A 452 9.10 -4.92 8.78
CA GLU A 452 8.92 -5.87 7.68
C GLU A 452 9.14 -7.31 8.17
N ALA A 453 8.24 -7.76 9.06
CA ALA A 453 8.32 -9.08 9.68
C ALA A 453 7.96 -10.21 8.71
N GLY A 454 8.77 -11.27 8.70
CA GLY A 454 8.62 -12.41 7.80
C GLY A 454 9.11 -12.14 6.38
N THR A 455 8.73 -12.99 5.43
CA THR A 455 8.97 -12.75 4.01
C THR A 455 7.88 -11.82 3.48
N GLY A 456 8.25 -10.59 3.06
CA GLY A 456 7.33 -9.63 2.46
C GLY A 456 6.92 -10.00 1.02
N SER A 457 6.03 -9.21 0.41
CA SER A 457 5.65 -9.42 -1.00
C SER A 457 6.69 -8.80 -1.95
N ILE A 458 7.80 -9.50 -2.11
CA ILE A 458 8.99 -9.04 -2.85
C ILE A 458 8.64 -8.68 -4.31
N ALA A 459 7.96 -9.61 -5.02
CA ALA A 459 7.57 -9.39 -6.42
C ALA A 459 6.61 -8.20 -6.57
N ASP A 460 5.68 -8.01 -5.64
CA ASP A 460 4.71 -6.91 -5.72
C ASP A 460 5.36 -5.55 -5.42
N ALA A 461 6.36 -5.49 -4.53
CA ALA A 461 7.18 -4.30 -4.34
C ALA A 461 7.95 -3.95 -5.62
N VAL A 462 8.53 -4.94 -6.29
CA VAL A 462 9.20 -4.79 -7.60
C VAL A 462 8.22 -4.31 -8.68
N GLY A 463 6.99 -4.85 -8.71
CA GLY A 463 5.90 -4.39 -9.59
C GLY A 463 5.41 -2.97 -9.27
N LEU A 464 5.42 -2.57 -8.01
CA LEU A 464 5.16 -1.19 -7.58
C LEU A 464 6.25 -0.23 -8.09
N GLY A 465 7.52 -0.61 -8.02
CA GLY A 465 8.61 0.15 -8.62
C GLY A 465 8.36 0.46 -10.11
N ALA A 466 8.00 -0.56 -10.90
CA ALA A 466 7.69 -0.37 -12.32
C ALA A 466 6.47 0.54 -12.56
N ALA A 467 5.43 0.47 -11.71
CA ALA A 467 4.25 1.32 -11.82
C ALA A 467 4.56 2.80 -11.54
N LEU A 468 5.39 3.07 -10.54
CA LEU A 468 5.84 4.43 -10.19
C LEU A 468 6.82 4.99 -11.25
N GLN A 469 7.68 4.15 -11.84
CA GLN A 469 8.51 4.54 -12.98
C GLN A 469 7.66 4.93 -14.20
N TYR A 470 6.65 4.13 -14.55
CA TYR A 470 5.72 4.43 -15.66
C TYR A 470 5.06 5.82 -15.51
N LEU A 471 4.63 6.17 -14.30
CA LEU A 471 4.09 7.51 -14.01
C LEU A 471 5.16 8.61 -14.03
N THR A 472 6.39 8.30 -13.59
CA THR A 472 7.52 9.24 -13.61
C THR A 472 7.92 9.60 -15.06
N GLU A 473 7.93 8.63 -15.97
CA GLU A 473 8.23 8.81 -17.38
C GLU A 473 7.20 9.67 -18.13
N ILE A 474 5.91 9.55 -17.76
CA ILE A 474 4.83 10.41 -18.29
C ILE A 474 4.87 11.80 -17.63
N GLY A 475 5.30 11.85 -16.36
CA GLY A 475 5.41 13.03 -15.52
C GLY A 475 4.11 13.32 -14.78
N MET A 476 4.13 13.20 -13.44
CA MET A 476 2.96 13.47 -12.58
C MET A 476 2.26 14.83 -12.81
N PRO A 477 2.95 15.95 -13.13
CA PRO A 477 2.27 17.19 -13.50
C PRO A 477 1.41 17.08 -14.78
N CYS A 478 1.82 16.25 -15.73
CA CYS A 478 1.04 15.96 -16.95
C CYS A 478 -0.19 15.11 -16.63
N VAL A 479 -0.03 14.09 -15.79
CA VAL A 479 -1.11 13.22 -15.29
C VAL A 479 -2.18 14.06 -14.58
N PHE A 480 -1.77 14.86 -13.59
CA PHE A 480 -2.66 15.74 -12.83
C PHE A 480 -3.43 16.72 -13.73
N ARG A 481 -2.75 17.40 -14.66
CA ARG A 481 -3.39 18.31 -15.61
C ARG A 481 -4.46 17.58 -16.44
N TRP A 482 -4.11 16.44 -17.02
CA TRP A 482 -5.01 15.65 -17.86
C TRP A 482 -6.27 15.21 -17.10
N GLU A 483 -6.08 14.59 -15.94
CA GLU A 483 -7.19 14.09 -15.13
C GLU A 483 -8.07 15.22 -14.59
N HIS A 484 -7.49 16.39 -14.26
CA HIS A 484 -8.26 17.55 -13.86
C HIS A 484 -9.15 18.07 -15.01
N GLU A 485 -8.62 18.21 -16.22
CA GLU A 485 -9.42 18.62 -17.39
C GLU A 485 -10.53 17.61 -17.69
N LEU A 486 -10.21 16.31 -17.64
CA LEU A 486 -11.18 15.23 -17.83
C LEU A 486 -12.26 15.22 -16.73
N LEU A 487 -11.89 15.55 -15.48
CA LEU A 487 -12.83 15.74 -14.37
C LEU A 487 -13.76 16.93 -14.61
N GLN A 488 -13.24 18.07 -15.06
CA GLN A 488 -14.08 19.24 -15.38
C GLN A 488 -15.06 18.93 -16.53
N TYR A 489 -14.60 18.18 -17.54
CA TYR A 489 -15.47 17.66 -18.60
C TYR A 489 -16.57 16.76 -18.03
N GLY A 490 -16.23 15.80 -17.19
CA GLY A 490 -17.19 14.90 -16.53
C GLY A 490 -18.21 15.64 -15.65
N LEU A 491 -17.76 16.60 -14.83
CA LEU A 491 -18.63 17.43 -14.00
C LEU A 491 -19.60 18.29 -14.82
N LYS A 492 -19.20 18.72 -16.02
CA LYS A 492 -20.07 19.46 -16.96
C LYS A 492 -21.08 18.53 -17.63
N GLU A 493 -20.63 17.43 -18.21
CA GLU A 493 -21.51 16.55 -19.00
C GLU A 493 -22.49 15.76 -18.12
N LEU A 494 -22.13 15.36 -16.90
CA LEU A 494 -23.06 14.73 -15.96
C LEU A 494 -24.21 15.66 -15.53
N LYS A 495 -23.99 16.98 -15.43
CA LYS A 495 -25.06 17.96 -15.16
C LYS A 495 -26.10 18.06 -16.29
N THR A 496 -25.85 17.45 -17.45
CA THR A 496 -26.81 17.37 -18.55
C THR A 496 -27.74 16.16 -18.45
N VAL A 497 -27.54 15.27 -17.46
CA VAL A 497 -28.43 14.15 -17.15
C VAL A 497 -29.54 14.66 -16.23
N LYS A 498 -30.80 14.42 -16.61
CA LYS A 498 -31.96 14.80 -15.82
C LYS A 498 -32.00 14.01 -14.51
N GLY A 499 -32.40 14.64 -13.40
CA GLY A 499 -32.50 13.99 -12.09
C GLY A 499 -31.18 13.52 -11.48
N LEU A 500 -30.03 13.89 -12.06
CA LEU A 500 -28.71 13.56 -11.52
C LEU A 500 -28.25 14.63 -10.54
N HIS A 501 -27.94 14.20 -9.31
CA HIS A 501 -27.43 15.06 -8.23
C HIS A 501 -26.00 14.65 -7.90
N LEU A 502 -25.04 15.55 -8.13
CA LEU A 502 -23.63 15.32 -7.79
C LEU A 502 -23.41 15.39 -6.27
N VAL A 503 -22.65 14.45 -5.72
CA VAL A 503 -22.30 14.38 -4.30
C VAL A 503 -20.83 14.74 -4.13
N GLY A 504 -20.55 15.81 -3.39
CA GLY A 504 -19.23 16.43 -3.32
C GLY A 504 -18.97 17.36 -4.52
N THR A 505 -19.00 18.66 -4.27
CA THR A 505 -18.83 19.74 -5.26
C THR A 505 -17.79 20.77 -4.84
N ALA A 506 -16.88 20.40 -3.92
CA ALA A 506 -15.73 21.19 -3.52
C ALA A 506 -14.93 21.69 -4.74
N LEU A 507 -14.35 22.90 -4.61
CA LEU A 507 -13.65 23.57 -5.72
C LEU A 507 -12.44 22.76 -6.20
N ASN A 508 -11.65 22.24 -5.26
CA ASN A 508 -10.51 21.39 -5.55
C ASN A 508 -10.95 19.93 -5.43
N LYS A 509 -11.10 19.26 -6.58
CA LYS A 509 -11.40 17.82 -6.67
C LYS A 509 -10.41 17.09 -7.59
N ALA A 510 -10.20 15.81 -7.29
CA ALA A 510 -9.51 14.83 -8.12
C ALA A 510 -10.41 13.60 -8.34
N SER A 511 -10.29 13.00 -9.53
CA SER A 511 -10.85 11.72 -10.02
C SER A 511 -12.34 11.36 -9.82
N ALA A 512 -13.00 11.67 -8.71
CA ALA A 512 -14.32 11.13 -8.35
C ALA A 512 -15.52 12.00 -8.75
N LEU A 513 -16.51 11.34 -9.36
CA LEU A 513 -17.75 11.92 -9.90
C LEU A 513 -19.00 11.32 -9.23
N ALA A 514 -18.98 11.16 -7.90
CA ALA A 514 -20.09 10.52 -7.17
C ALA A 514 -21.43 11.25 -7.39
N PHE A 515 -22.52 10.48 -7.55
CA PHE A 515 -23.85 11.02 -7.79
C PHE A 515 -24.98 10.13 -7.24
N LYS A 516 -26.17 10.73 -7.20
CA LYS A 516 -27.49 10.08 -7.06
C LYS A 516 -28.32 10.34 -8.30
N LEU A 517 -29.26 9.45 -8.62
CA LEU A 517 -30.20 9.60 -9.73
C LEU A 517 -31.64 9.45 -9.23
N ASP A 518 -32.49 10.44 -9.50
CA ASP A 518 -33.89 10.44 -9.07
C ASP A 518 -34.65 9.22 -9.61
N GLY A 519 -35.44 8.59 -8.75
CA GLY A 519 -36.26 7.43 -9.11
C GLY A 519 -35.52 6.09 -9.19
N TYR A 520 -34.20 6.05 -9.03
CA TYR A 520 -33.38 4.83 -9.16
C TYR A 520 -32.61 4.51 -7.88
N SER A 521 -32.48 3.20 -7.59
CA SER A 521 -31.53 2.72 -6.58
C SER A 521 -30.11 2.69 -7.15
N ASP A 522 -29.07 2.90 -6.32
CA ASP A 522 -27.69 2.92 -6.84
C ASP A 522 -27.30 1.58 -7.48
N GLU A 523 -27.75 0.45 -6.91
CA GLU A 523 -27.53 -0.88 -7.45
C GLU A 523 -28.17 -1.05 -8.84
N GLU A 524 -29.38 -0.51 -9.04
CA GLU A 524 -30.05 -0.54 -10.34
C GLU A 524 -29.31 0.30 -11.37
N VAL A 525 -28.85 1.50 -11.02
CA VAL A 525 -28.01 2.33 -11.91
C VAL A 525 -26.73 1.57 -12.27
N GLY A 526 -26.06 0.93 -11.30
CA GLY A 526 -24.87 0.12 -11.54
C GLY A 526 -25.11 -1.03 -12.52
N LYS A 527 -26.18 -1.82 -12.32
CA LYS A 527 -26.55 -2.92 -13.22
C LYS A 527 -26.91 -2.43 -14.63
N ARG A 528 -27.63 -1.31 -14.74
CA ARG A 528 -27.96 -0.69 -16.04
C ARG A 528 -26.72 -0.19 -16.77
N LEU A 529 -25.75 0.38 -16.06
CA LEU A 529 -24.48 0.83 -16.64
C LEU A 529 -23.58 -0.33 -17.08
N ASP A 530 -23.48 -1.41 -16.29
CA ASP A 530 -22.74 -2.62 -16.66
C ASP A 530 -23.27 -3.26 -17.94
N ALA A 531 -24.59 -3.25 -18.15
CA ALA A 531 -25.21 -3.72 -19.40
C ALA A 531 -24.73 -2.96 -20.66
N TYR A 532 -24.23 -1.72 -20.51
CA TYR A 532 -23.59 -0.93 -21.57
C TYR A 532 -22.05 -1.00 -21.56
N GLY A 533 -21.45 -1.90 -20.77
CA GLY A 533 -20.00 -2.03 -20.58
C GLY A 533 -19.36 -0.97 -19.68
N VAL A 534 -20.16 -0.17 -18.96
CA VAL A 534 -19.70 0.94 -18.11
C VAL A 534 -19.57 0.48 -16.66
N ALA A 535 -18.33 0.16 -16.25
CA ALA A 535 -18.04 -0.33 -14.91
C ALA A 535 -17.87 0.83 -13.91
N VAL A 536 -18.77 0.92 -12.92
CA VAL A 536 -18.76 1.87 -11.80
C VAL A 536 -18.95 1.16 -10.47
N ARG A 537 -18.59 1.79 -9.34
CA ARG A 537 -18.96 1.29 -8.01
C ARG A 537 -20.28 1.87 -7.54
N THR A 538 -21.04 1.08 -6.80
CA THR A 538 -22.22 1.48 -6.06
C THR A 538 -22.04 1.17 -4.57
N GLY A 539 -22.90 1.72 -3.70
CA GLY A 539 -22.90 1.42 -2.27
C GLY A 539 -22.22 2.50 -1.41
N HIS A 540 -21.76 2.12 -0.21
CA HIS A 540 -21.26 3.04 0.81
C HIS A 540 -19.77 3.41 0.67
N HIS A 541 -19.07 2.82 -0.31
CA HIS A 541 -17.66 3.09 -0.66
C HIS A 541 -16.66 3.09 0.51
N CYS A 542 -16.96 2.38 1.59
CA CYS A 542 -16.22 2.43 2.86
C CYS A 542 -16.02 3.85 3.41
N ALA A 543 -17.02 4.73 3.30
CA ALA A 543 -17.03 6.09 3.86
C ALA A 543 -18.45 6.50 4.29
N GLN A 544 -19.10 5.69 5.13
CA GLN A 544 -20.48 5.95 5.59
C GLN A 544 -20.67 7.30 6.30
N PRO A 545 -19.75 7.81 7.14
CA PRO A 545 -19.96 9.07 7.85
C PRO A 545 -20.13 10.29 6.93
N VAL A 546 -19.31 10.42 5.88
CA VAL A 546 -19.47 11.50 4.88
C VAL A 546 -20.73 11.32 4.05
N LEU A 547 -21.09 10.10 3.64
CA LEU A 547 -22.34 9.89 2.91
C LEU A 547 -23.56 10.31 3.73
N ARG A 548 -23.59 9.95 5.03
CA ARG A 548 -24.64 10.35 5.97
C ARG A 548 -24.70 11.86 6.20
N HIS A 549 -23.55 12.55 6.19
CA HIS A 549 -23.51 14.01 6.23
C HIS A 549 -24.24 14.65 5.03
N PHE A 550 -24.17 14.02 3.85
CA PHE A 550 -24.92 14.40 2.64
C PHE A 550 -26.35 13.83 2.58
N GLY A 551 -26.81 13.12 3.62
CA GLY A 551 -28.16 12.53 3.67
C GLY A 551 -28.32 11.20 2.91
N TYR A 552 -27.22 10.50 2.62
CA TYR A 552 -27.23 9.24 1.86
C TYR A 552 -26.57 8.08 2.61
N GLU A 553 -27.01 6.85 2.39
CA GLU A 553 -26.27 5.64 2.82
C GLU A 553 -25.33 5.10 1.72
N SER A 554 -25.61 5.45 0.47
CA SER A 554 -24.92 4.95 -0.72
C SER A 554 -25.01 5.92 -1.89
N THR A 555 -24.06 5.83 -2.82
CA THR A 555 -24.01 6.57 -4.08
C THR A 555 -23.61 5.66 -5.25
N VAL A 556 -23.75 6.17 -6.47
CA VAL A 556 -23.03 5.67 -7.65
C VAL A 556 -21.74 6.49 -7.79
N ARG A 557 -20.60 5.86 -8.02
CA ARG A 557 -19.30 6.52 -8.05
C ARG A 557 -18.43 6.08 -9.23
N PRO A 558 -18.57 6.75 -10.39
CA PRO A 558 -17.52 6.80 -11.39
C PRO A 558 -16.28 7.51 -10.83
N THR A 559 -15.11 7.01 -11.19
CA THR A 559 -13.79 7.53 -10.81
C THR A 559 -12.88 7.43 -12.02
N LEU A 560 -12.16 8.51 -12.32
CA LEU A 560 -11.26 8.63 -13.47
C LEU A 560 -9.83 8.18 -13.10
N ALA A 561 -9.05 7.84 -14.12
CA ALA A 561 -7.60 7.66 -14.06
C ALA A 561 -6.95 8.09 -15.38
N LEU A 562 -5.63 8.20 -15.40
CA LEU A 562 -4.75 8.55 -16.52
C LEU A 562 -5.20 8.04 -17.91
N TYR A 563 -5.60 6.76 -18.02
CA TYR A 563 -6.01 6.16 -19.29
C TYR A 563 -7.45 6.48 -19.73
N ASN A 564 -8.27 7.10 -18.88
CA ASN A 564 -9.63 7.45 -19.26
C ASN A 564 -9.67 8.59 -20.28
N SER A 565 -10.78 8.67 -21.02
CA SER A 565 -10.96 9.52 -22.18
C SER A 565 -12.30 10.26 -22.14
N PRO A 566 -12.48 11.33 -22.93
CA PRO A 566 -13.79 11.96 -23.11
C PRO A 566 -14.82 10.99 -23.67
N ASP A 567 -14.39 10.02 -24.50
CA ASP A 567 -15.27 8.98 -25.05
C ASP A 567 -15.86 8.08 -23.95
N ASP A 568 -15.10 7.79 -22.87
CA ASP A 568 -15.57 7.03 -21.71
C ASP A 568 -16.65 7.79 -20.92
N ILE A 569 -16.48 9.11 -20.75
CA ILE A 569 -17.46 9.99 -20.10
C ILE A 569 -18.71 10.13 -20.98
N ASP A 570 -18.53 10.30 -22.28
CA ASP A 570 -19.64 10.34 -23.24
C ASP A 570 -20.43 9.03 -23.23
N ALA A 571 -19.77 7.88 -23.04
CA ALA A 571 -20.43 6.58 -22.92
C ALA A 571 -21.27 6.49 -21.64
N LEU A 572 -20.72 6.89 -20.49
CA LEU A 572 -21.46 6.99 -19.22
C LEU A 572 -22.70 7.90 -19.36
N VAL A 573 -22.54 9.10 -19.92
CA VAL A 573 -23.62 10.09 -20.05
C VAL A 573 -24.67 9.64 -21.07
N ARG A 574 -24.29 9.00 -22.18
CA ARG A 574 -25.23 8.38 -23.13
C ARG A 574 -26.04 7.25 -22.48
N ALA A 575 -25.38 6.38 -21.71
CA ALA A 575 -26.02 5.26 -21.02
C ALA A 575 -27.03 5.76 -19.97
N LEU A 576 -26.65 6.73 -19.13
CA LEU A 576 -27.56 7.35 -18.15
C LEU A 576 -28.80 7.96 -18.82
N LYS A 577 -28.63 8.65 -19.95
CA LYS A 577 -29.73 9.28 -20.70
C LYS A 577 -30.70 8.30 -21.37
N THR A 578 -30.46 6.98 -21.35
CA THR A 578 -31.46 6.01 -21.84
C THR A 578 -32.51 5.66 -20.78
N PHE A 579 -32.29 6.01 -19.51
CA PHE A 579 -33.21 5.72 -18.40
C PHE A 579 -33.45 6.88 -17.41
N ALA A 580 -32.76 8.01 -17.51
CA ALA A 580 -32.96 9.22 -16.68
C ALA A 580 -34.08 10.17 -17.16
#